data_AF-A0A371DJV4-F1
#
_entry.id   AF-A0A371DJV4-F1
#
_cell.length_a   1.000
_cell.length_b   1.000
_cell.length_c   1.000
_cell.angle_alpha   90.00
_cell.angle_beta   90.00
_cell.angle_gamma   90.00
#
_symmetry.space_group_name_H-M   'P 1'
#
loop_
_entity.id
_entity.type
_entity.pdbx_description
1 polymer ?
#
loop_
_entity_poly.entity_id
_entity_poly.type
_entity_poly.pdbx_seq_one_letter_code
_entity_poly.pdbx_strand_id
1 'polypeptide(L)'
;MAEPEPGHELKRCAGCSTVLYCNKECQKAAWPQHRTFCQPAKARHNSTQAGGGPEAVHGPFSSMAVYVDALTYWRQSHYQAIQTIVKGHAVLEGGVEREASHPHKMLFFRLALRDQGSAHSSRPRAPRNPALTFALKEHYFMPREFVAASCSSGDKTEDAETEALHQLSLQDPSYDGFIPVIFNVEGIEIQLSGYYPQFRPAKPVRMAQERKEQVVRAVLEFCQDSINGGFPLQVANSMVVPGKFVREGGKWEWKPSISDWESYCTGDEGNEALDATLERLDLPQSPSVMMSLVAAL
;
A
#
# COMPACT_ATOMS: atom_id res chain seq x y z
N MET A 1 -18.33 24.09 -17.33
CA MET A 1 -17.59 24.02 -16.06
C MET A 1 -16.54 25.12 -16.13
N ALA A 2 -16.58 26.08 -15.22
CA ALA A 2 -15.68 27.23 -15.24
C ALA A 2 -14.28 26.81 -14.79
N GLU A 3 -13.24 27.23 -15.51
CA GLU A 3 -11.85 27.07 -15.06
C GLU A 3 -11.61 27.92 -13.80
N PRO A 4 -10.80 27.45 -12.84
CA PRO A 4 -10.49 28.22 -11.65
C PRO A 4 -9.52 29.35 -11.96
N GLU A 5 -9.91 30.58 -11.63
CA GLU A 5 -9.07 31.78 -11.67
C GLU A 5 -7.77 31.62 -10.85
N PRO A 6 -6.62 32.09 -11.34
CA PRO A 6 -5.33 31.95 -10.67
C PRO A 6 -5.27 32.80 -9.38
N GLY A 7 -5.21 32.15 -8.22
CA GLY A 7 -4.94 32.83 -6.93
C GLY A 7 -5.77 32.39 -5.72
N HIS A 8 -6.67 31.40 -5.83
CA HIS A 8 -7.42 30.91 -4.67
C HIS A 8 -6.63 29.89 -3.84
N GLU A 9 -6.34 30.22 -2.59
CA GLU A 9 -5.76 29.31 -1.61
C GLU A 9 -6.75 28.19 -1.27
N LEU A 10 -6.39 26.96 -1.63
CA LEU A 10 -7.22 25.78 -1.41
C LEU A 10 -7.22 25.38 0.07
N LYS A 11 -8.39 25.06 0.61
CA LYS A 11 -8.59 24.69 2.01
C LYS A 11 -8.55 23.18 2.19
N ARG A 12 -7.70 22.72 3.10
CA ARG A 12 -7.65 21.29 3.49
C ARG A 12 -8.90 20.90 4.27
N CYS A 13 -9.39 19.68 4.07
CA CYS A 13 -10.39 19.10 4.95
C CYS A 13 -9.86 19.05 6.39
N ALA A 14 -10.57 19.67 7.33
CA ALA A 14 -10.21 19.64 8.75
C ALA A 14 -10.27 18.23 9.38
N GLY A 15 -10.95 17.28 8.73
CA GLY A 15 -10.98 15.88 9.11
C GLY A 15 -9.68 15.17 8.74
N CYS A 16 -9.50 14.84 7.46
CA CYS A 16 -8.38 14.01 7.01
C CYS A 16 -7.09 14.78 6.68
N SER A 17 -7.17 16.09 6.48
CA SER A 17 -6.09 16.95 5.93
C SER A 17 -5.54 16.52 4.56
N THR A 18 -6.13 15.49 3.94
CA THR A 18 -5.69 14.91 2.66
C THR A 18 -6.32 15.61 1.47
N VAL A 19 -7.62 15.93 1.55
CA VAL A 19 -8.38 16.49 0.43
C VAL A 19 -8.42 18.02 0.50
N LEU A 20 -8.33 18.67 -0.67
CA LEU A 20 -8.43 20.12 -0.83
C LEU A 20 -9.77 20.53 -1.43
N TYR A 21 -10.27 21.69 -1.00
CA TYR A 21 -11.47 22.31 -1.54
C TYR A 21 -11.24 23.81 -1.73
N CYS A 22 -11.80 24.40 -2.79
CA CYS A 22 -11.75 25.84 -2.99
C CYS A 22 -12.39 26.61 -1.82
N ASN A 23 -13.49 26.07 -1.28
CA ASN A 23 -14.26 26.66 -0.19
C ASN A 23 -15.10 25.60 0.54
N LYS A 24 -15.86 26.04 1.56
CA LYS A 24 -16.70 25.15 2.38
C LYS A 24 -17.87 24.58 1.58
N GLU A 25 -18.33 25.29 0.56
CA GLU A 25 -19.43 24.89 -0.32
C GLU A 25 -19.01 23.69 -1.18
N CYS A 26 -17.82 23.73 -1.78
CA CYS A 26 -17.21 22.61 -2.50
C CYS A 26 -16.98 21.41 -1.58
N GLN A 27 -16.53 21.64 -0.34
CA GLN A 27 -16.39 20.56 0.65
C GLN A 27 -17.73 19.88 0.95
N LYS A 28 -18.80 20.64 1.16
CA LYS A 28 -20.15 20.10 1.41
C LYS A 28 -20.69 19.35 0.20
N ALA A 29 -20.48 19.87 -1.00
CA ALA A 29 -20.91 19.22 -2.24
C ALA A 29 -20.20 17.88 -2.46
N ALA A 30 -18.90 17.81 -2.18
CA ALA A 30 -18.12 16.57 -2.27
C ALA A 30 -18.32 15.62 -1.07
N TRP A 31 -19.00 16.05 0.00
CA TRP A 31 -19.13 15.29 1.25
C TRP A 31 -19.73 13.88 1.10
N PRO A 32 -20.77 13.63 0.29
CA PRO A 32 -21.35 12.29 0.15
C PRO A 32 -20.34 11.24 -0.31
N GLN A 33 -19.41 11.62 -1.19
CA GLN A 33 -18.30 10.78 -1.64
C GLN A 33 -17.15 10.84 -0.65
N HIS A 34 -16.76 12.03 -0.18
CA HIS A 34 -15.61 12.21 0.70
C HIS A 34 -15.74 11.48 2.04
N ARG A 35 -16.94 11.48 2.65
CA ARG A 35 -17.18 10.91 3.98
C ARG A 35 -16.83 9.43 4.08
N THR A 36 -16.88 8.68 2.98
CA THR A 36 -16.57 7.25 2.97
C THR A 36 -15.08 6.98 3.19
N PHE A 37 -14.23 7.98 2.95
CA PHE A 37 -12.77 7.94 3.14
C PHE A 37 -12.23 9.08 4.02
N CYS A 38 -13.11 9.89 4.63
CA CYS A 38 -12.72 10.99 5.53
C CYS A 38 -12.55 10.47 6.96
N GLN A 39 -11.30 10.30 7.39
CA GLN A 39 -10.95 9.95 8.77
C GLN A 39 -10.56 11.22 9.55
N PRO A 40 -11.24 11.59 10.66
CA PRO A 40 -10.93 12.79 11.43
C PRO A 40 -9.56 12.72 12.12
N ALA A 41 -8.80 13.81 12.06
CA ALA A 41 -7.49 13.98 12.70
C ALA A 41 -7.50 13.76 14.23
N LYS A 42 -8.67 13.70 14.87
CA LYS A 42 -8.80 13.35 16.29
C LYS A 42 -8.40 11.90 16.61
N ALA A 43 -8.31 11.01 15.62
CA ALA A 43 -7.69 9.69 15.78
C ALA A 43 -6.15 9.74 15.83
N ARG A 44 -5.53 10.90 15.55
CA ARG A 44 -4.07 11.09 15.47
C ARG A 44 -3.43 11.57 16.78
N HIS A 45 -4.21 11.85 17.83
CA HIS A 45 -3.73 12.59 19.01
C HIS A 45 -3.39 11.76 20.26
N ASN A 46 -3.19 10.44 20.15
CA ASN A 46 -2.67 9.64 21.27
C ASN A 46 -1.14 9.44 21.28
N SER A 47 -0.42 10.06 20.34
CA SER A 47 1.05 10.06 20.34
C SER A 47 1.56 11.50 20.34
N THR A 48 1.76 11.99 21.56
CA THR A 48 2.70 13.03 22.03
C THR A 48 2.79 14.35 21.25
N GLN A 49 2.31 15.41 21.90
CA GLN A 49 2.65 16.81 21.58
C GLN A 49 4.17 17.04 21.62
N ALA A 50 4.75 17.51 20.52
CA ALA A 50 5.95 18.34 20.51
C ALA A 50 5.86 19.31 19.32
N GLY A 51 6.22 20.56 19.57
CA GLY A 51 5.92 21.71 18.72
C GLY A 51 6.56 21.69 17.33
N GLY A 52 5.89 22.37 16.39
CA GLY A 52 6.35 22.54 15.01
C GLY A 52 7.66 23.31 14.93
N GLY A 53 8.73 22.57 14.62
CA GLY A 53 9.96 23.06 14.03
C GLY A 53 10.20 22.38 12.66
N PRO A 54 11.27 22.76 11.93
CA PRO A 54 11.61 22.19 10.61
C PRO A 54 11.85 20.67 10.60
N GLU A 55 11.91 20.02 11.76
CA GLU A 55 11.96 18.56 11.94
C GLU A 55 10.65 17.83 11.59
N ALA A 56 9.54 18.54 11.34
CA ALA A 56 8.24 17.93 11.04
C ALA A 56 8.13 17.28 9.64
N VAL A 57 9.06 17.56 8.72
CA VAL A 57 8.92 17.17 7.30
C VAL A 57 9.17 15.67 7.07
N HIS A 58 10.10 15.06 7.82
CA HIS A 58 10.50 13.65 7.67
C HIS A 58 10.36 12.82 8.97
N GLY A 59 9.58 13.28 9.96
CA GLY A 59 9.30 12.53 11.18
C GLY A 59 10.57 12.07 11.93
N PRO A 60 10.65 10.83 12.47
CA PRO A 60 11.79 10.35 13.25
C PRO A 60 13.02 9.95 12.41
N PHE A 61 12.98 10.17 11.10
CA PHE A 61 14.11 9.87 10.22
C PHE A 61 15.14 11.00 10.29
N SER A 62 16.43 10.68 10.18
CA SER A 62 17.51 11.66 10.32
C SER A 62 17.66 12.58 9.10
N SER A 63 17.07 12.22 7.96
CA SER A 63 17.04 13.02 6.74
C SER A 63 15.95 12.51 5.79
N MET A 64 15.67 13.29 4.74
CA MET A 64 14.78 12.88 3.66
C MET A 64 15.22 11.59 2.99
N ALA A 65 16.52 11.49 2.66
CA ALA A 65 17.08 10.32 2.00
C ALA A 65 16.85 9.04 2.82
N VAL A 66 17.04 9.12 4.14
CA VAL A 66 16.81 7.97 5.04
C VAL A 66 15.34 7.58 5.10
N TYR A 67 14.41 8.55 5.04
CA TYR A 67 12.98 8.26 4.94
C TYR A 67 12.61 7.58 3.62
N VAL A 68 13.08 8.14 2.49
CA VAL A 68 12.84 7.60 1.15
C VAL A 68 13.38 6.18 1.06
N ASP A 69 14.63 5.94 1.47
CA ASP A 69 15.23 4.60 1.51
C ASP A 69 14.40 3.63 2.34
N ALA A 70 14.00 4.04 3.55
CA ALA A 70 13.21 3.19 4.44
C ALA A 70 11.85 2.81 3.83
N LEU A 71 11.18 3.75 3.16
CA LEU A 71 9.92 3.45 2.47
C LEU A 71 10.13 2.60 1.23
N THR A 72 11.18 2.85 0.45
CA THR A 72 11.54 2.04 -0.72
C THR A 72 11.82 0.59 -0.32
N TYR A 73 12.67 0.35 0.68
CA TYR A 73 12.94 -1.01 1.16
C TYR A 73 11.69 -1.69 1.73
N TRP A 74 10.81 -0.94 2.41
CA TRP A 74 9.55 -1.49 2.88
C TRP A 74 8.61 -1.85 1.72
N ARG A 75 8.48 -1.00 0.69
CA ARG A 75 7.69 -1.27 -0.52
C ARG A 75 8.20 -2.51 -1.24
N GLN A 76 9.52 -2.63 -1.43
CA GLN A 76 10.15 -3.81 -2.04
C GLN A 76 9.88 -5.08 -1.23
N SER A 77 10.03 -5.00 0.10
CA SER A 77 9.79 -6.12 1.01
C SER A 77 8.36 -6.67 0.92
N HIS A 78 7.40 -5.80 0.56
CA HIS A 78 5.97 -6.10 0.50
C HIS A 78 5.40 -6.04 -0.92
N TYR A 79 6.25 -6.04 -1.96
CA TYR A 79 5.83 -5.78 -3.34
C TYR A 79 4.71 -6.72 -3.81
N GLN A 80 4.79 -8.02 -3.51
CA GLN A 80 3.75 -8.98 -3.91
C GLN A 80 2.40 -8.65 -3.25
N ALA A 81 2.39 -8.40 -1.93
CA ALA A 81 1.18 -8.04 -1.22
C ALA A 81 0.58 -6.71 -1.74
N ILE A 82 1.42 -5.69 -2.00
CA ILE A 82 0.96 -4.41 -2.54
C ILE A 82 0.40 -4.58 -3.95
N GLN A 83 1.10 -5.29 -4.84
CA GLN A 83 0.64 -5.57 -6.20
C GLN A 83 -0.69 -6.33 -6.22
N THR A 84 -0.86 -7.32 -5.34
CA THR A 84 -2.12 -8.05 -5.19
C THR A 84 -3.23 -7.16 -4.66
N ILE A 85 -2.96 -6.29 -3.68
CA ILE A 85 -3.93 -5.30 -3.19
C ILE A 85 -4.38 -4.39 -4.34
N VAL A 86 -3.43 -3.87 -5.12
CA VAL A 86 -3.70 -3.01 -6.28
C VAL A 86 -4.62 -3.71 -7.29
N LYS A 87 -4.28 -4.95 -7.67
CA LYS A 87 -5.09 -5.75 -8.61
C LYS A 87 -6.48 -6.04 -8.05
N GLY A 88 -6.58 -6.41 -6.77
CA GLY A 88 -7.87 -6.66 -6.11
C GLY A 88 -8.79 -5.44 -6.16
N HIS A 89 -8.27 -4.26 -5.84
CA HIS A 89 -9.01 -3.01 -5.99
C HIS A 89 -9.43 -2.75 -7.44
N ALA A 90 -8.55 -3.00 -8.41
CA ALA A 90 -8.89 -2.88 -9.83
C ALA A 90 -10.08 -3.79 -10.21
N VAL A 91 -10.09 -5.04 -9.75
CA VAL A 91 -11.17 -6.01 -9.99
C VAL A 91 -12.50 -5.56 -9.36
N LEU A 92 -12.47 -4.99 -8.15
CA LEU A 92 -13.66 -4.46 -7.47
C LEU A 92 -14.26 -3.25 -8.19
N GLU A 93 -13.44 -2.43 -8.86
CA GLU A 93 -13.88 -1.24 -9.62
C GLU A 93 -14.24 -1.53 -11.09
N GLY A 94 -14.33 -2.80 -11.49
CA GLY A 94 -14.73 -3.19 -12.85
C GLY A 94 -13.60 -3.65 -13.78
N GLY A 95 -12.38 -3.84 -13.26
CA GLY A 95 -11.25 -4.41 -14.01
C GLY A 95 -10.72 -3.50 -15.10
N VAL A 96 -10.39 -4.07 -16.26
CA VAL A 96 -9.85 -3.35 -17.44
C VAL A 96 -10.82 -2.28 -17.97
N GLU A 97 -12.13 -2.47 -17.77
CA GLU A 97 -13.16 -1.51 -18.18
C GLU A 97 -13.27 -0.30 -17.25
N ARG A 98 -12.49 -0.26 -16.16
CA ARG A 98 -12.44 0.86 -15.20
C ARG A 98 -12.13 2.20 -15.87
N GLU A 99 -11.21 2.22 -16.84
CA GLU A 99 -10.75 3.46 -17.49
C GLU A 99 -11.91 4.18 -18.21
N ALA A 100 -12.88 3.43 -18.75
CA ALA A 100 -14.02 3.97 -19.47
C ALA A 100 -15.04 4.70 -18.56
N SER A 101 -15.02 4.43 -17.25
CA SER A 101 -15.99 4.99 -16.30
C SER A 101 -15.42 6.06 -15.38
N HIS A 102 -14.11 6.05 -15.08
CA HIS A 102 -13.48 7.01 -14.17
C HIS A 102 -11.99 7.27 -14.50
N PRO A 103 -11.67 8.16 -15.45
CA PRO A 103 -10.28 8.54 -15.67
C PRO A 103 -9.72 9.19 -14.39
N HIS A 104 -8.52 8.78 -13.98
CA HIS A 104 -7.70 9.40 -12.91
C HIS A 104 -7.96 9.01 -11.43
N LYS A 105 -8.49 7.83 -11.08
CA LYS A 105 -8.41 7.36 -9.67
C LYS A 105 -7.00 6.86 -9.29
N MET A 106 -6.51 7.20 -8.10
CA MET A 106 -5.24 6.74 -7.52
C MET A 106 -5.51 5.89 -6.28
N LEU A 107 -4.71 4.84 -6.05
CA LEU A 107 -4.86 4.01 -4.86
C LEU A 107 -4.01 4.58 -3.72
N PHE A 108 -4.62 4.82 -2.57
CA PHE A 108 -3.91 5.35 -1.40
C PHE A 108 -3.61 4.23 -0.42
N PHE A 109 -2.39 4.23 0.12
CA PHE A 109 -1.98 3.42 1.26
C PHE A 109 -1.72 4.36 2.42
N ARG A 110 -2.51 4.25 3.50
CA ARG A 110 -2.24 4.95 4.75
C ARG A 110 -1.36 4.08 5.62
N LEU A 111 -0.19 4.59 5.96
CA LEU A 111 0.83 3.92 6.73
C LEU A 111 1.00 4.61 8.08
N ALA A 112 1.38 3.85 9.10
CA ALA A 112 1.88 4.40 10.35
C ALA A 112 3.26 3.84 10.65
N LEU A 113 4.09 4.63 11.32
CA LEU A 113 5.34 4.13 11.87
C LEU A 113 5.02 3.09 12.96
N ARG A 114 5.67 1.93 12.92
CA ARG A 114 5.56 0.95 13.99
C ARG A 114 6.34 1.44 15.21
N ASP A 115 5.76 1.29 16.41
CA ASP A 115 6.49 1.55 17.65
C ASP A 115 7.65 0.56 17.76
N GLN A 116 8.88 1.08 17.77
CA GLN A 116 10.11 0.30 17.70
C GLN A 116 10.75 0.08 19.07
N GLY A 117 9.99 0.29 20.16
CA GLY A 117 10.54 0.27 21.51
C GLY A 117 11.39 1.52 21.79
N SER A 118 11.21 2.02 23.00
CA SER A 118 11.79 3.23 23.60
C SER A 118 13.24 3.54 23.17
N ALA A 119 13.47 4.81 22.80
CA ALA A 119 14.75 5.40 22.40
C ALA A 119 15.84 5.46 23.50
N HIS A 120 15.71 4.70 24.59
CA HIS A 120 16.59 4.78 25.77
C HIS A 120 17.80 3.83 25.76
N SER A 121 18.05 3.07 24.68
CA SER A 121 19.25 2.21 24.61
C SER A 121 20.41 2.90 23.91
N SER A 122 21.49 3.16 24.64
CA SER A 122 22.78 3.71 24.18
C SER A 122 23.63 2.76 23.33
N ARG A 123 23.04 1.68 22.78
CA ARG A 123 23.73 0.74 21.88
C ARG A 123 23.54 1.17 20.41
N PRO A 124 24.55 0.97 19.53
CA PRO A 124 24.38 1.14 18.09
C PRO A 124 23.20 0.26 17.62
N ARG A 125 22.14 0.90 17.11
CA ARG A 125 20.93 0.19 16.68
C ARG A 125 21.30 -0.66 15.47
N ALA A 126 21.06 -1.97 15.52
CA ALA A 126 21.18 -2.82 14.34
C ALA A 126 20.37 -2.19 13.17
N PRO A 127 20.86 -2.25 11.91
CA PRO A 127 20.05 -1.90 10.74
C PRO A 127 18.73 -2.66 10.83
N ARG A 128 17.62 -1.93 10.67
CA ARG A 128 16.28 -2.36 11.05
C ARG A 128 15.70 -3.31 10.01
N ASN A 129 14.84 -4.24 10.43
CA ASN A 129 14.14 -5.15 9.52
C ASN A 129 13.28 -4.30 8.55
N PRO A 130 13.55 -4.35 7.23
CA PRO A 130 12.89 -3.46 6.26
C PRO A 130 11.37 -3.71 6.18
N ALA A 131 10.91 -4.94 6.44
CA ALA A 131 9.50 -5.29 6.40
C ALA A 131 8.69 -4.74 7.60
N LEU A 132 9.34 -4.31 8.69
CA LEU A 132 8.67 -3.92 9.93
C LEU A 132 8.78 -2.41 10.23
N THR A 133 9.19 -1.60 9.26
CA THR A 133 9.29 -0.14 9.43
C THR A 133 7.91 0.51 9.56
N PHE A 134 6.97 0.14 8.68
CA PHE A 134 5.63 0.72 8.62
C PHE A 134 4.55 -0.34 8.79
N ALA A 135 3.43 0.05 9.40
CA ALA A 135 2.18 -0.71 9.43
C ALA A 135 1.22 -0.14 8.39
N LEU A 136 0.55 -1.00 7.65
CA LEU A 136 -0.53 -0.62 6.74
C LEU A 136 -1.83 -0.47 7.55
N LYS A 137 -2.40 0.74 7.55
CA LYS A 137 -3.63 1.06 8.27
C LYS A 137 -4.87 0.91 7.39
N GLU A 138 -4.80 1.46 6.18
CA GLU A 138 -5.91 1.44 5.24
C GLU A 138 -5.40 1.52 3.80
N HIS A 139 -6.22 1.02 2.87
CA HIS A 139 -6.04 1.21 1.45
C HIS A 139 -7.37 1.51 0.74
N TYR A 140 -7.42 2.49 -0.16
CA TYR A 140 -8.66 2.89 -0.85
C TYR A 140 -8.38 3.72 -2.11
N PHE A 141 -9.28 3.66 -3.09
CA PHE A 141 -9.22 4.55 -4.24
C PHE A 141 -9.69 5.96 -3.88
N MET A 142 -9.02 6.95 -4.46
CA MET A 142 -9.42 8.35 -4.42
C MET A 142 -9.28 8.95 -5.82
N PRO A 143 -10.28 9.71 -6.32
CA PRO A 143 -10.14 10.47 -7.55
C PRO A 143 -9.02 11.52 -7.45
N ARG A 144 -8.22 11.67 -8.50
CA ARG A 144 -7.03 12.55 -8.53
C ARG A 144 -7.37 14.01 -8.23
N GLU A 145 -8.55 14.49 -8.59
CA GLU A 145 -8.99 15.86 -8.33
C GLU A 145 -9.12 16.18 -6.82
N PHE A 146 -9.24 15.15 -5.97
CA PHE A 146 -9.24 15.30 -4.52
C PHE A 146 -7.84 15.24 -3.91
N VAL A 147 -6.81 14.99 -4.74
CA VAL A 147 -5.42 14.95 -4.33
C VAL A 147 -4.83 16.36 -4.40
N ALA A 148 -4.16 16.79 -3.33
CA ALA A 148 -3.63 18.15 -3.22
C ALA A 148 -2.72 18.53 -4.40
N ALA A 149 -2.74 19.79 -4.85
CA ALA A 149 -1.87 20.28 -5.94
C ALA A 149 -0.35 20.17 -5.63
N SER A 150 0.02 19.98 -4.36
CA SER A 150 1.38 19.61 -3.96
C SER A 150 1.83 18.24 -4.49
N CYS A 151 0.90 17.42 -4.98
CA CYS A 151 1.16 16.13 -5.63
C CYS A 151 1.41 16.26 -7.15
N SER A 152 1.20 17.45 -7.72
CA SER A 152 1.41 17.74 -9.15
C SER A 152 2.72 18.46 -9.46
N SER A 153 3.49 18.89 -8.45
CA SER A 153 4.84 19.40 -8.65
C SER A 153 5.82 18.23 -8.82
N GLY A 154 5.74 17.60 -9.99
CA GLY A 154 6.87 17.35 -10.90
C GLY A 154 8.16 16.67 -10.44
N ASP A 155 8.34 16.28 -9.17
CA ASP A 155 9.56 15.56 -8.78
C ASP A 155 9.33 14.06 -8.96
N LYS A 156 9.59 13.62 -10.19
CA LYS A 156 9.66 12.22 -10.62
C LYS A 156 10.89 11.58 -9.97
N THR A 157 10.91 11.44 -8.65
CA THR A 157 11.78 10.43 -8.04
C THR A 157 11.03 9.11 -8.06
N GLU A 158 10.69 8.65 -9.27
CA GLU A 158 10.44 7.22 -9.46
C GLU A 158 11.77 6.54 -9.17
N ASP A 159 11.77 5.62 -8.20
CA ASP A 159 12.96 4.83 -7.94
C ASP A 159 13.35 4.07 -9.23
N ALA A 160 14.65 3.93 -9.49
CA ALA A 160 15.15 3.38 -10.75
C ALA A 160 14.62 1.96 -11.05
N GLU A 161 14.23 1.22 -10.01
CA GLU A 161 13.61 -0.09 -10.12
C GLU A 161 12.17 -0.02 -10.64
N THR A 162 11.37 0.96 -10.17
CA THR A 162 10.00 1.20 -10.67
C THR A 162 10.03 1.56 -12.16
N GLU A 163 10.95 2.42 -12.60
CA GLU A 163 11.10 2.74 -14.02
C GLU A 163 11.59 1.54 -14.83
N ALA A 164 12.56 0.77 -14.33
CA ALA A 164 13.02 -0.45 -15.00
C ALA A 164 11.89 -1.48 -15.14
N LEU A 165 11.09 -1.68 -14.10
CA LEU A 165 9.92 -2.55 -14.12
C LEU A 165 8.87 -2.04 -15.11
N HIS A 166 8.65 -0.73 -15.19
CA HIS A 166 7.75 -0.13 -16.16
C HIS A 166 8.23 -0.39 -17.60
N GLN A 167 9.51 -0.17 -17.90
CA GLN A 167 10.11 -0.46 -19.21
C GLN A 167 10.05 -1.95 -19.58
N LEU A 168 10.22 -2.85 -18.61
CA LEU A 168 10.03 -4.29 -18.81
C LEU A 168 8.57 -4.64 -19.07
N SER A 169 7.64 -4.02 -18.35
CA SER A 169 6.19 -4.28 -18.49
C SER A 169 5.69 -3.88 -19.88
N LEU A 170 6.22 -2.80 -20.47
CA LEU A 170 5.89 -2.37 -21.83
C LEU A 170 6.22 -3.42 -22.91
N GLN A 171 7.08 -4.40 -22.61
CA GLN A 171 7.46 -5.46 -23.54
C GLN A 171 6.49 -6.66 -23.47
N ASP A 172 5.62 -6.73 -22.46
CA ASP A 172 4.65 -7.81 -22.31
C ASP A 172 3.37 -7.51 -23.11
N PRO A 173 2.96 -8.38 -24.05
CA PRO A 173 1.73 -8.18 -24.83
C PRO A 173 0.44 -8.11 -24.01
N SER A 174 0.47 -8.63 -22.78
CA SER A 174 -0.67 -8.59 -21.84
C SER A 174 -0.74 -7.29 -21.04
N TYR A 175 0.26 -6.41 -21.13
CA TYR A 175 0.27 -5.14 -20.38
C TYR A 175 -0.93 -4.26 -20.72
N ASP A 176 -1.51 -3.67 -19.67
CA ASP A 176 -2.76 -2.90 -19.72
C ASP A 176 -2.64 -1.54 -19.02
N GLY A 177 -1.40 -1.11 -18.73
CA GLY A 177 -1.13 0.14 -18.04
C GLY A 177 -0.72 -0.06 -16.59
N PHE A 178 -0.74 1.01 -15.80
CA PHE A 178 -0.36 0.99 -14.40
C PHE A 178 -1.44 1.65 -13.53
N ILE A 179 -1.47 1.28 -12.25
CA ILE A 179 -2.23 2.00 -11.25
C ILE A 179 -1.24 2.81 -10.40
N PRO A 180 -1.39 4.15 -10.31
CA PRO A 180 -0.59 4.95 -9.41
C PRO A 180 -1.05 4.70 -7.97
N VAL A 181 -0.07 4.44 -7.10
CA VAL A 181 -0.25 4.23 -5.67
C VAL A 181 0.43 5.35 -4.91
N ILE A 182 -0.29 5.99 -3.98
CA ILE A 182 0.23 7.02 -3.09
C ILE A 182 0.40 6.44 -1.68
N PHE A 183 1.60 6.57 -1.13
CA PHE A 183 1.93 6.16 0.23
C PHE A 183 1.95 7.38 1.15
N ASN A 184 1.02 7.38 2.11
CA ASN A 184 0.85 8.44 3.10
C ASN A 184 1.26 7.91 4.48
N VAL A 185 2.38 8.38 5.01
CA VAL A 185 2.81 8.01 6.37
C VAL A 185 2.27 9.02 7.37
N GLU A 186 1.57 8.54 8.40
CA GLU A 186 1.07 9.36 9.50
C GLU A 186 2.20 10.11 10.20
N GLY A 187 2.03 11.42 10.36
CA GLY A 187 3.03 12.29 10.98
C GLY A 187 4.15 12.75 10.04
N ILE A 188 4.12 12.37 8.76
CA ILE A 188 5.09 12.80 7.74
C ILE A 188 4.31 13.51 6.62
N GLU A 189 4.68 14.75 6.30
CA GLU A 189 3.93 15.55 5.32
C GLU A 189 4.18 15.15 3.87
N ILE A 190 5.32 14.50 3.61
CA ILE A 190 5.71 14.07 2.26
C ILE A 190 5.06 12.74 1.90
N GLN A 191 4.47 12.75 0.71
CA GLN A 191 3.89 11.58 0.07
C GLN A 191 4.86 11.05 -0.98
N LEU A 192 4.98 9.74 -1.07
CA LEU A 192 5.72 9.07 -2.13
C LEU A 192 4.74 8.28 -2.99
N SER A 193 4.99 8.27 -4.29
CA SER A 193 4.18 7.51 -5.24
C SER A 193 4.95 6.29 -5.77
N GLY A 194 4.20 5.30 -6.25
CA GLY A 194 4.72 4.19 -7.02
C GLY A 194 3.73 3.79 -8.10
N TYR A 195 4.23 3.12 -9.14
CA TYR A 195 3.41 2.66 -10.26
C TYR A 195 3.40 1.14 -10.29
N TYR A 196 2.21 0.56 -10.27
CA TYR A 196 2.03 -0.89 -10.18
C TYR A 196 1.39 -1.39 -11.47
N PRO A 197 2.15 -2.14 -12.30
CA PRO A 197 1.71 -2.54 -13.64
C PRO A 197 0.51 -3.49 -13.56
N GLN A 198 -0.39 -3.35 -14.52
CA GLN A 198 -1.57 -4.19 -14.70
C GLN A 198 -1.43 -4.99 -15.98
N PHE A 199 -1.89 -6.24 -15.92
CA PHE A 199 -1.84 -7.17 -17.04
C PHE A 199 -3.21 -7.81 -17.24
N ARG A 200 -3.59 -7.97 -18.50
CA ARG A 200 -4.81 -8.69 -18.90
C ARG A 200 -4.59 -10.17 -18.67
N PRO A 201 -5.52 -10.86 -17.98
CA PRO A 201 -5.38 -12.29 -17.77
C PRO A 201 -5.46 -13.04 -19.11
N ALA A 202 -4.51 -13.95 -19.35
CA ALA A 202 -4.49 -14.76 -20.57
C ALA A 202 -5.74 -15.65 -20.71
N LYS A 203 -6.33 -16.08 -19.58
CA LYS A 203 -7.56 -16.86 -19.50
C LYS A 203 -8.47 -16.26 -18.42
N PRO A 204 -9.38 -15.33 -18.78
CA PRO A 204 -10.26 -14.69 -17.81
C PRO A 204 -11.16 -15.71 -17.13
N VAL A 205 -11.20 -15.68 -15.79
CA VAL A 205 -12.10 -16.53 -15.01
C VAL A 205 -13.47 -15.87 -14.91
N ARG A 206 -14.53 -16.57 -15.35
CA ARG A 206 -15.91 -16.12 -15.13
C ARG A 206 -16.39 -16.57 -13.76
N MET A 207 -16.81 -15.59 -12.95
CA MET A 207 -17.27 -15.81 -11.59
C MET A 207 -18.48 -14.92 -11.30
N ALA A 208 -19.43 -15.43 -10.51
CA ALA A 208 -20.55 -14.62 -10.02
C ALA A 208 -20.02 -13.43 -9.19
N GLN A 209 -20.61 -12.25 -9.38
CA GLN A 209 -20.11 -11.00 -8.78
C GLN A 209 -19.95 -11.09 -7.26
N GLU A 210 -20.91 -11.66 -6.54
CA GLU A 210 -20.85 -11.82 -5.08
C GLU A 210 -19.65 -12.68 -4.65
N ARG A 211 -19.45 -13.82 -5.31
CA ARG A 211 -18.30 -14.71 -5.03
C ARG A 211 -16.98 -14.02 -5.38
N LYS A 212 -16.95 -13.26 -6.47
CA LYS A 212 -15.79 -12.47 -6.88
C LYS A 212 -15.40 -11.47 -5.80
N GLU A 213 -16.36 -10.70 -5.29
CA GLU A 213 -16.13 -9.72 -4.23
C GLU A 213 -15.66 -10.38 -2.93
N GLN A 214 -16.25 -11.53 -2.55
CA GLN A 214 -15.83 -12.28 -1.37
C GLN A 214 -14.36 -12.73 -1.47
N VAL A 215 -13.99 -13.38 -2.58
CA VAL A 215 -12.61 -13.83 -2.82
C VAL A 215 -11.64 -12.66 -2.79
N VAL A 216 -11.95 -11.58 -3.51
CA VAL A 216 -11.06 -10.42 -3.58
C VAL A 216 -10.88 -9.79 -2.20
N ARG A 217 -11.97 -9.58 -1.44
CA ARG A 217 -11.87 -9.00 -0.08
C ARG A 217 -11.05 -9.87 0.87
N ALA A 218 -11.24 -11.18 0.84
CA ALA A 218 -10.46 -12.11 1.65
C ALA A 218 -8.95 -12.03 1.32
N VAL A 219 -8.60 -11.91 0.03
CA VAL A 219 -7.21 -11.71 -0.40
C VAL A 219 -6.66 -10.35 0.02
N LEU A 220 -7.45 -9.27 -0.06
CA LEU A 220 -7.02 -7.95 0.42
C LEU A 220 -6.69 -7.97 1.91
N GLU A 221 -7.54 -8.60 2.73
CA GLU A 221 -7.30 -8.79 4.16
C GLU A 221 -6.03 -9.62 4.39
N PHE A 222 -5.90 -10.78 3.75
CA PHE A 222 -4.69 -11.61 3.84
C PHE A 222 -3.41 -10.83 3.50
N CYS A 223 -3.42 -10.03 2.44
CA CYS A 223 -2.25 -9.22 2.06
C CYS A 223 -1.94 -8.15 3.12
N GLN A 224 -2.96 -7.46 3.64
CA GLN A 224 -2.76 -6.48 4.73
C GLN A 224 -2.22 -7.14 6.01
N ASP A 225 -2.69 -8.35 6.33
CA ASP A 225 -2.22 -9.12 7.46
C ASP A 225 -0.81 -9.66 7.23
N SER A 226 -0.42 -9.98 6.00
CA SER A 226 0.98 -10.35 5.70
C SER A 226 1.94 -9.20 5.95
N ILE A 227 1.53 -7.99 5.55
CA ILE A 227 2.30 -6.76 5.77
C ILE A 227 2.43 -6.49 7.26
N ASN A 228 1.32 -6.61 7.99
CA ASN A 228 1.29 -6.24 9.39
C ASN A 228 1.78 -7.35 10.34
N GLY A 229 1.56 -8.60 10.02
CA GLY A 229 2.00 -9.76 10.79
C GLY A 229 3.50 -10.03 10.64
N GLY A 230 4.17 -9.37 9.69
CA GLY A 230 5.61 -9.52 9.50
C GLY A 230 6.01 -10.82 8.81
N PHE A 231 5.12 -11.35 7.96
CA PHE A 231 5.37 -12.49 7.08
C PHE A 231 5.28 -12.05 5.60
N PRO A 232 6.18 -11.16 5.15
CA PRO A 232 6.14 -10.61 3.79
C PRO A 232 6.10 -11.73 2.73
N LEU A 233 5.25 -11.51 1.74
CA LEU A 233 5.07 -12.43 0.62
C LEU A 233 6.13 -12.16 -0.46
N GLN A 234 6.84 -13.19 -0.88
CA GLN A 234 7.72 -13.12 -2.06
C GLN A 234 7.55 -14.36 -2.94
N VAL A 235 8.15 -14.30 -4.14
CA VAL A 235 8.16 -15.42 -5.08
C VAL A 235 9.27 -16.38 -4.69
N ALA A 236 8.91 -17.63 -4.40
CA ALA A 236 9.82 -18.76 -4.29
C ALA A 236 9.24 -19.93 -5.09
N ASN A 237 10.08 -20.67 -5.82
CA ASN A 237 9.65 -21.80 -6.65
C ASN A 237 8.45 -21.47 -7.57
N SER A 238 8.48 -20.28 -8.18
CA SER A 238 7.40 -19.77 -9.06
C SER A 238 6.03 -19.58 -8.39
N MET A 239 5.97 -19.54 -7.06
CA MET A 239 4.76 -19.30 -6.29
C MET A 239 4.96 -18.16 -5.29
N VAL A 240 3.89 -17.46 -4.93
CA VAL A 240 3.93 -16.45 -3.87
C VAL A 240 3.74 -17.14 -2.53
N VAL A 241 4.76 -17.08 -1.66
CA VAL A 241 4.78 -17.73 -0.35
C VAL A 241 5.19 -16.75 0.76
N PRO A 242 4.78 -16.97 2.02
CA PRO A 242 5.22 -16.20 3.16
C PRO A 242 6.67 -16.50 3.51
N GLY A 243 7.34 -15.53 4.12
CA GLY A 243 8.68 -15.71 4.63
C GLY A 243 9.06 -14.63 5.64
N LYS A 244 10.34 -14.61 6.00
CA LYS A 244 10.89 -13.69 6.99
C LYS A 244 12.18 -13.07 6.50
N PHE A 245 12.38 -11.80 6.84
CA PHE A 245 13.69 -11.21 6.72
C PHE A 245 14.57 -11.66 7.89
N VAL A 246 15.65 -12.35 7.57
CA VAL A 246 16.72 -12.72 8.51
C VAL A 246 17.95 -11.88 8.23
N ARG A 247 18.80 -11.72 9.26
CA ARG A 247 20.04 -10.95 9.12
C ARG A 247 21.23 -11.88 8.99
N GLU A 248 21.79 -11.96 7.79
CA GLU A 248 22.96 -12.79 7.48
C GLU A 248 24.07 -11.94 6.86
N GLY A 249 25.31 -12.12 7.32
CA GLY A 249 26.45 -11.32 6.83
C GLY A 249 26.27 -9.80 7.02
N GLY A 250 25.43 -9.37 7.96
CA GLY A 250 25.12 -7.96 8.20
C GLY A 250 24.04 -7.37 7.28
N LYS A 251 23.56 -8.13 6.29
CA LYS A 251 22.50 -7.75 5.34
C LYS A 251 21.17 -8.41 5.72
N TRP A 252 20.07 -7.79 5.28
CA TRP A 252 18.75 -8.39 5.39
C TRP A 252 18.46 -9.23 4.16
N GLU A 253 18.11 -10.49 4.37
CA GLU A 253 17.74 -11.42 3.32
C GLU A 253 16.38 -12.01 3.64
N TRP A 254 15.48 -12.04 2.66
CA TRP A 254 14.21 -12.73 2.80
C TRP A 254 14.43 -14.23 2.63
N LYS A 255 13.88 -15.02 3.55
CA LYS A 255 13.85 -16.49 3.47
C LYS A 255 12.43 -17.00 3.53
N PRO A 256 12.06 -17.96 2.66
CA PRO A 256 10.74 -18.55 2.69
C PRO A 256 10.50 -19.27 4.01
N SER A 257 9.31 -19.12 4.59
CA SER A 257 8.86 -19.92 5.73
C SER A 257 8.38 -21.31 5.29
N ILE A 258 7.92 -21.42 4.04
CA ILE A 258 7.43 -22.65 3.42
C ILE A 258 7.96 -22.75 1.98
N SER A 259 8.21 -23.95 1.48
CA SER A 259 8.64 -24.16 0.08
C SER A 259 7.50 -24.05 -0.92
N ASP A 260 6.30 -24.41 -0.47
CA ASP A 260 5.04 -24.46 -1.21
C ASP A 260 3.87 -24.47 -0.21
N TRP A 261 2.65 -24.25 -0.69
CA TRP A 261 1.46 -24.24 0.18
C TRP A 261 0.92 -25.63 0.52
N GLU A 262 1.40 -26.69 -0.12
CA GLU A 262 0.96 -28.08 0.14
C GLU A 262 1.69 -28.67 1.35
N SER A 263 2.91 -28.20 1.63
CA SER A 263 3.75 -28.57 2.76
C SER A 263 3.46 -27.78 4.03
N TYR A 264 2.67 -26.70 3.95
CA TYR A 264 2.33 -25.88 5.11
C TYR A 264 1.51 -26.66 6.15
N CYS A 265 1.96 -26.63 7.39
CA CYS A 265 1.25 -27.17 8.55
C CYS A 265 1.10 -26.09 9.63
N THR A 266 -0.10 -25.98 10.20
CA THR A 266 -0.36 -25.06 11.33
C THR A 266 0.44 -25.49 12.56
N GLY A 267 1.02 -24.52 13.27
CA GLY A 267 1.85 -24.75 14.47
C GLY A 267 3.34 -24.85 14.18
N ASP A 268 3.77 -24.73 12.93
CA ASP A 268 5.20 -24.63 12.59
C ASP A 268 5.83 -23.40 13.24
N GLU A 269 6.98 -23.60 13.90
CA GLU A 269 7.65 -22.55 14.68
C GLU A 269 7.91 -21.32 13.81
N GLY A 270 7.44 -20.16 14.29
CA GLY A 270 7.62 -18.91 13.58
C GLY A 270 6.51 -18.57 12.58
N ASN A 271 5.49 -19.40 12.39
CA ASN A 271 4.36 -19.07 11.54
C ASN A 271 3.14 -18.59 12.32
N GLU A 272 3.28 -18.20 13.60
CA GLU A 272 2.15 -17.91 14.49
C GLU A 272 1.25 -16.78 13.94
N ALA A 273 1.83 -15.75 13.33
CA ALA A 273 1.06 -14.67 12.70
C ALA A 273 0.34 -15.11 11.42
N LEU A 274 0.94 -16.03 10.67
CA LEU A 274 0.33 -16.64 9.49
C LEU A 274 -0.83 -17.54 9.93
N ASP A 275 -0.60 -18.42 10.91
CA ASP A 275 -1.59 -19.33 11.50
C ASP A 275 -2.82 -18.56 11.97
N ALA A 276 -2.62 -17.52 12.78
CA ALA A 276 -3.72 -16.66 13.27
C ALA A 276 -4.47 -15.94 12.14
N THR A 277 -3.78 -15.61 11.05
CA THR A 277 -4.41 -14.99 9.87
C THR A 277 -5.27 -16.00 9.11
N LEU A 278 -4.75 -17.21 8.86
CA LEU A 278 -5.47 -18.25 8.13
C LEU A 278 -6.67 -18.77 8.92
N GLU A 279 -6.52 -18.95 10.23
CA GLU A 279 -7.62 -19.34 11.13
C GLU A 279 -8.74 -18.29 11.13
N ARG A 280 -8.39 -17.00 11.26
CA ARG A 280 -9.41 -15.93 11.29
C ARG A 280 -10.12 -15.76 9.95
N LEU A 281 -9.41 -15.89 8.83
CA LEU A 281 -9.98 -15.68 7.50
C LEU A 281 -10.80 -16.87 6.99
N ASP A 282 -10.60 -18.07 7.56
CA ASP A 282 -11.30 -19.31 7.19
C ASP A 282 -11.42 -19.49 5.67
N LEU A 283 -10.26 -19.44 5.01
CA LEU A 283 -10.19 -19.33 3.56
C LEU A 283 -10.60 -20.65 2.89
N PRO A 284 -11.46 -20.63 1.85
CA PRO A 284 -11.96 -21.86 1.22
C PRO A 284 -10.90 -22.58 0.37
N GLN A 285 -9.76 -21.95 0.11
CA GLN A 285 -8.63 -22.42 -0.68
C GLN A 285 -7.33 -21.83 -0.11
N SER A 286 -6.17 -22.36 -0.51
CA SER A 286 -4.89 -21.80 -0.08
C SER A 286 -4.71 -20.35 -0.56
N PRO A 287 -3.99 -19.50 0.20
CA PRO A 287 -3.75 -18.12 -0.20
C PRO A 287 -3.15 -17.96 -1.60
N SER A 288 -2.21 -18.83 -2.00
CA SER A 288 -1.67 -18.77 -3.38
C SER A 288 -2.74 -19.01 -4.44
N VAL A 289 -3.65 -19.97 -4.23
CA VAL A 289 -4.72 -20.24 -5.20
C VAL A 289 -5.62 -19.02 -5.33
N MET A 290 -5.98 -18.39 -4.20
CA MET A 290 -6.83 -17.20 -4.25
C MET A 290 -6.12 -15.98 -4.85
N MET A 291 -4.83 -15.78 -4.57
CA MET A 291 -4.04 -14.72 -5.21
C MET A 291 -3.92 -14.93 -6.71
N SER A 292 -3.67 -16.16 -7.17
CA SER A 292 -3.69 -16.51 -8.59
C SER A 292 -5.06 -16.30 -9.22
N LEU A 293 -6.14 -16.59 -8.48
CA LEU A 293 -7.49 -16.32 -8.93
C LEU A 293 -7.75 -14.82 -9.08
N VAL A 294 -7.32 -13.97 -8.14
CA VAL A 294 -7.40 -12.50 -8.27
C VAL A 294 -6.58 -11.99 -9.46
N ALA A 295 -5.43 -12.60 -9.76
CA ALA A 295 -4.65 -12.26 -10.95
C ALA A 295 -5.38 -12.65 -12.26
N ALA A 296 -6.23 -13.67 -12.23
CA ALA A 296 -6.98 -14.19 -13.37
C ALA A 296 -8.39 -13.57 -13.56
N LEU A 297 -8.84 -12.73 -12.63
CA LEU A 297 -10.07 -11.93 -12.70
C LEU A 297 -9.84 -10.60 -13.43
#